data_AF-A0A5F9C375-F1
#
_entry.id   AF-A0A5F9C375-F1
#
_cell.length_a   1.000
_cell.length_b   1.000
_cell.length_c   1.000
_cell.angle_alpha   90.00
_cell.angle_beta   90.00
_cell.angle_gamma   90.00
#
_symmetry.space_group_name_H-M   'P 1'
#
loop_
_entity.id
_entity.type
_entity.pdbx_description
1 polymer ?
#
loop_
_entity_poly.entity_id
_entity_poly.type
_entity_poly.pdbx_seq_one_letter_code
_entity_poly.pdbx_strand_id
1 'polypeptide(L)'
;MWSGRSRALLRVWELWPAGVPGRRLLSCNAASQARSNSPGCWNCGVPGAPGLGDGFFCPQCRALQPPDRARDYFSLMDCNRSFRVDTTKLQRRYQELQRLVHPDFFSQRSQTEKDFSEKHSTLVNDAYKTLLAPLSRGLYLVS
;
A
#
# COMPACT_ATOMS: atom_id res chain seq x y z
N MET A 1 -29.58 -48.14 -16.67
CA MET A 1 -30.59 -48.80 -17.51
C MET A 1 -31.96 -48.36 -17.04
N TRP A 2 -32.67 -47.57 -17.84
CA TRP A 2 -34.10 -47.73 -18.11
C TRP A 2 -34.39 -46.99 -19.40
N SER A 3 -35.00 -47.75 -20.29
CA SER A 3 -35.29 -47.44 -21.68
C SER A 3 -36.78 -47.08 -21.83
N GLY A 4 -37.11 -46.30 -22.85
CA GLY A 4 -38.47 -46.17 -23.41
C GLY A 4 -38.62 -44.83 -24.12
N ARG A 5 -38.42 -44.75 -25.45
CA ARG A 5 -39.40 -44.99 -26.56
C ARG A 5 -40.64 -44.08 -26.44
N SER A 6 -41.22 -43.43 -27.46
CA SER A 6 -40.96 -43.18 -28.89
C SER A 6 -42.11 -42.28 -29.41
N ARG A 7 -41.91 -41.67 -30.61
CA ARG A 7 -42.87 -41.03 -31.57
C ARG A 7 -43.27 -39.57 -31.29
N ALA A 8 -42.98 -38.59 -32.16
CA ALA A 8 -43.39 -38.36 -33.57
C ALA A 8 -44.92 -38.12 -33.67
N LEU A 9 -45.50 -37.11 -34.30
CA LEU A 9 -45.13 -35.95 -35.14
C LEU A 9 -46.36 -35.01 -35.04
N LEU A 10 -46.20 -33.71 -35.31
CA LEU A 10 -46.99 -33.01 -36.35
C LEU A 10 -46.64 -31.52 -36.36
N ARG A 11 -46.49 -31.04 -37.59
CA ARG A 11 -46.21 -29.65 -37.93
C ARG A 11 -47.47 -28.81 -37.83
N VAL A 12 -47.34 -27.60 -37.31
CA VAL A 12 -48.05 -26.44 -37.84
C VAL A 12 -47.05 -25.29 -37.93
N TRP A 13 -46.94 -24.75 -39.13
CA TRP A 13 -46.25 -23.50 -39.45
C TRP A 13 -47.10 -22.34 -38.96
N GLU A 14 -46.51 -21.40 -38.24
CA GLU A 14 -47.04 -20.05 -38.08
C GLU A 14 -45.91 -19.07 -38.36
N LEU A 15 -46.27 -18.08 -39.17
CA LEU A 15 -45.37 -17.17 -39.86
C LEU A 15 -44.82 -16.10 -38.90
N TRP A 16 -43.50 -15.91 -38.88
CA TRP A 16 -42.90 -14.72 -38.28
C TRP A 16 -42.32 -13.81 -39.37
N PRO A 17 -42.73 -12.52 -39.41
CA PRO A 17 -42.19 -11.57 -40.36
C PRO A 17 -40.78 -11.15 -39.95
N ALA A 18 -39.95 -10.97 -40.98
CA ALA A 18 -38.59 -10.50 -40.89
C ALA A 18 -38.52 -9.01 -40.54
N GLY A 19 -37.52 -8.66 -39.71
CA GLY A 19 -36.76 -7.43 -39.87
C GLY A 19 -36.96 -6.34 -38.83
N VAL A 20 -36.05 -6.27 -37.83
CA VAL A 20 -35.42 -5.00 -37.42
C VAL A 20 -33.97 -5.31 -36.95
N PRO A 21 -32.94 -4.63 -37.48
CA PRO A 21 -31.57 -4.86 -37.06
C PRO A 21 -31.21 -4.08 -35.79
N GLY A 22 -30.57 -4.78 -34.87
CA GLY A 22 -29.41 -4.26 -34.13
C GLY A 22 -29.62 -3.07 -33.20
N ARG A 23 -29.86 -3.36 -31.92
CA ARG A 23 -29.15 -2.64 -30.85
C ARG A 23 -28.48 -3.67 -29.96
N ARG A 24 -27.19 -3.92 -30.23
CA ARG A 24 -26.30 -4.51 -29.21
C ARG A 24 -26.39 -3.57 -28.01
N LEU A 25 -26.95 -4.05 -26.91
CA LEU A 25 -26.63 -3.50 -25.61
C LEU A 25 -25.13 -3.73 -25.43
N LEU A 26 -24.35 -2.70 -25.72
CA LEU A 26 -22.99 -2.56 -25.24
C LEU A 26 -23.08 -2.59 -23.73
N SER A 27 -22.92 -3.78 -23.15
CA SER A 27 -22.65 -3.96 -21.74
C SER A 27 -21.31 -3.30 -21.47
N CYS A 28 -21.35 -2.00 -21.20
CA CYS A 28 -20.22 -1.26 -20.67
C CYS A 28 -20.04 -1.67 -19.20
N ASN A 29 -19.51 -2.88 -18.98
CA ASN A 29 -18.70 -3.12 -17.79
C ASN A 29 -17.36 -2.41 -18.00
N ALA A 30 -17.41 -1.08 -18.12
CA ALA A 30 -16.30 -0.22 -17.76
C ALA A 30 -16.25 -0.26 -16.23
N ALA A 31 -15.82 -1.41 -15.68
CA ALA A 31 -15.29 -1.44 -14.34
C ALA A 31 -14.06 -0.55 -14.41
N SER A 32 -14.26 0.71 -14.03
CA SER A 32 -13.23 1.71 -13.83
C SER A 32 -12.20 1.09 -12.90
N GLN A 33 -11.16 0.48 -13.48
CA GLN A 33 -9.91 0.27 -12.77
C GLN A 33 -9.38 1.68 -12.55
N ALA A 34 -9.83 2.31 -11.47
CA ALA A 34 -9.05 3.31 -10.80
C ALA A 34 -7.73 2.61 -10.46
N ARG A 35 -6.74 2.70 -11.37
CA ARG A 35 -5.36 2.39 -11.05
C ARG A 35 -5.01 3.36 -9.94
N SER A 36 -5.16 2.92 -8.70
CA SER A 36 -4.40 3.45 -7.59
C SER A 36 -2.95 3.29 -8.00
N ASN A 37 -2.31 4.37 -8.48
CA ASN A 37 -0.88 4.45 -8.79
C ASN A 37 -0.07 4.38 -7.47
N SER A 38 -0.37 3.41 -6.62
CA SER A 38 0.44 3.10 -5.46
C SER A 38 1.64 2.33 -5.99
N PRO A 39 2.87 2.87 -5.87
CA PRO A 39 4.06 2.16 -6.32
C PRO A 39 4.10 0.78 -5.64
N GLY A 40 4.31 -0.26 -6.44
CA GLY A 40 4.48 -1.62 -5.93
C GLY A 40 5.82 -1.79 -5.21
N CYS A 41 5.99 -2.93 -4.55
CA CYS A 41 7.27 -3.26 -3.94
C CYS A 41 8.39 -3.27 -4.97
N TRP A 42 9.50 -2.58 -4.69
CA TRP A 42 10.64 -2.49 -5.61
C TRP A 42 11.31 -3.84 -5.92
N ASN A 43 11.15 -4.83 -5.05
CA ASN A 43 11.79 -6.15 -5.19
C ASN A 43 10.86 -7.19 -5.84
N CYS A 44 9.60 -7.30 -5.38
CA CYS A 44 8.67 -8.34 -5.86
C CYS A 44 7.48 -7.82 -6.69
N GLY A 45 7.32 -6.50 -6.83
CA GLY A 45 6.28 -5.88 -7.65
C GLY A 45 4.86 -5.92 -7.06
N VAL A 46 4.65 -6.49 -5.86
CA VAL A 46 3.30 -6.56 -5.26
C VAL A 46 2.72 -5.14 -5.06
N PRO A 47 1.49 -4.85 -5.52
CA PRO A 47 0.84 -3.56 -5.33
C PRO A 47 0.57 -3.28 -3.83
N GLY A 48 0.66 -2.02 -3.41
CA GLY A 48 0.27 -1.60 -2.05
C GLY A 48 1.37 -1.68 -0.98
N ALA A 49 2.64 -1.71 -1.38
CA ALA A 49 3.77 -1.57 -0.46
C ALA A 49 4.08 -0.08 -0.25
N PRO A 50 3.84 0.54 0.93
CA PRO A 50 3.29 0.06 2.20
C PRO A 50 2.11 0.93 2.71
N GLY A 51 0.92 0.34 2.86
CA GLY A 51 -0.28 1.08 3.33
C GLY A 51 -0.83 0.68 4.71
N LEU A 52 -0.22 -0.27 5.41
CA LEU A 52 -0.73 -0.78 6.69
C LEU A 52 0.39 -0.84 7.76
N GLY A 53 0.18 -0.11 8.86
CA GLY A 53 1.13 -0.03 9.97
C GLY A 53 2.40 0.77 9.63
N ASP A 54 3.53 0.37 10.21
CA ASP A 54 4.79 1.10 10.07
C ASP A 54 5.44 1.03 8.68
N GLY A 55 5.00 0.08 7.86
CA GLY A 55 5.26 0.10 6.42
C GLY A 55 6.71 -0.07 5.98
N PHE A 56 7.64 -0.39 6.87
CA PHE A 56 9.06 -0.51 6.49
C PHE A 56 9.34 -1.71 5.59
N PHE A 57 8.66 -2.84 5.76
CA PHE A 57 8.98 -4.08 5.05
C PHE A 57 7.84 -4.55 4.16
N CYS A 58 8.19 -5.13 3.01
CA CYS A 58 7.21 -5.78 2.15
C CYS A 58 6.60 -7.02 2.83
N PRO A 59 5.28 -7.18 2.88
CA PRO A 59 4.65 -8.36 3.51
C PRO A 59 4.92 -9.67 2.76
N GLN A 60 5.25 -9.60 1.46
CA GLN A 60 5.49 -10.77 0.62
C GLN A 60 6.96 -11.22 0.65
N CYS A 61 7.89 -10.32 0.31
CA CYS A 61 9.31 -10.68 0.19
C CYS A 61 10.19 -10.16 1.34
N ARG A 62 9.63 -9.42 2.30
CA ARG A 62 10.33 -8.82 3.45
C ARG A 62 11.46 -7.85 3.11
N ALA A 63 11.58 -7.41 1.86
CA ALA A 63 12.53 -6.37 1.48
C ALA A 63 12.19 -5.05 2.18
N LEU A 64 13.22 -4.34 2.65
CA LEU A 64 13.06 -2.97 3.18
C LEU A 64 12.58 -2.03 2.08
N GLN A 65 11.44 -1.37 2.27
CA GLN A 65 10.83 -0.46 1.32
C GLN A 65 11.41 0.96 1.45
N PRO A 66 11.37 1.78 0.39
CA PRO A 66 11.78 3.19 0.48
C PRO A 66 10.95 3.96 1.52
N PRO A 67 11.52 4.99 2.19
CA PRO A 67 10.77 5.85 3.09
C PRO A 67 9.67 6.62 2.35
N ASP A 68 8.51 6.73 3.00
CA ASP A 68 7.43 7.59 2.55
C ASP A 68 7.77 9.05 2.80
N ARG A 69 7.79 9.85 1.72
CA ARG A 69 8.09 11.29 1.78
C ARG A 69 6.92 12.12 2.31
N ALA A 70 5.71 11.58 2.27
CA ALA A 70 4.51 12.26 2.75
C ALA A 70 4.25 12.03 4.24
N ARG A 71 4.91 11.04 4.86
CA ARG A 71 4.74 10.71 6.28
C ARG A 71 5.35 11.81 7.16
N ASP A 72 4.54 12.36 8.05
CA ASP A 72 4.98 13.38 9.00
C ASP A 72 5.75 12.78 10.19
N TYR A 73 6.50 13.61 10.90
CA TYR A 73 7.34 13.16 12.02
C TYR A 73 6.54 12.64 13.21
N PHE A 74 5.35 13.18 13.49
CA PHE A 74 4.50 12.69 14.58
C PHE A 74 3.95 11.30 14.25
N SER A 75 3.51 11.08 13.00
CA SER A 75 3.10 9.76 12.50
C SER A 75 4.26 8.75 12.49
N LEU A 76 5.47 9.17 12.12
CA LEU A 76 6.65 8.30 12.18
C LEU A 76 6.97 7.90 13.63
N MET A 77 6.91 8.87 14.54
CA MET A 77 7.19 8.72 15.96
C MET A 77 5.99 8.23 16.80
N ASP A 78 4.92 7.77 16.14
CA ASP A 78 3.72 7.21 16.76
C ASP A 78 3.19 8.06 17.92
N CYS A 79 3.05 9.38 17.68
CA CYS A 79 2.51 10.32 18.65
C CYS A 79 1.56 11.31 17.99
N ASN A 80 0.73 11.95 18.82
CA ASN A 80 -0.22 12.95 18.33
C ASN A 80 0.53 14.19 17.85
N ARG A 81 0.05 14.81 16.76
CA ARG A 81 0.50 16.13 16.30
C ARG A 81 0.11 17.21 17.32
N SER A 82 0.97 17.40 18.32
CA SER A 82 0.80 18.33 19.42
C SER A 82 2.14 18.88 19.87
N PHE A 83 2.14 20.10 20.41
CA PHE A 83 3.35 20.65 21.02
C PHE A 83 3.75 19.88 22.29
N ARG A 84 2.80 19.30 23.02
CA ARG A 84 3.06 18.48 24.21
C ARG A 84 3.35 17.03 23.77
N VAL A 85 4.62 16.65 23.81
CA VAL A 85 5.09 15.29 23.48
C VAL A 85 5.71 14.65 24.71
N ASP A 86 5.37 13.38 24.96
CA ASP A 86 6.00 12.52 25.96
C ASP A 86 7.37 12.07 25.44
N THR A 87 8.44 12.63 26.00
CA THR A 87 9.81 12.37 25.55
C THR A 87 10.27 10.95 25.87
N THR A 88 9.71 10.30 26.89
CA THR A 88 10.02 8.92 27.24
C THR A 88 9.44 7.95 26.21
N LYS A 89 8.19 8.17 25.78
CA LYS A 89 7.59 7.42 24.66
C LYS A 89 8.33 7.68 23.35
N LEU A 90 8.67 8.93 23.09
CA LEU A 90 9.42 9.34 21.89
C LEU A 90 10.78 8.61 21.80
N GLN A 91 11.54 8.55 22.90
CA GLN A 91 12.82 7.84 22.95
C GLN A 91 12.68 6.33 22.77
N ARG A 92 11.65 5.72 23.39
CA ARG A 92 11.37 4.28 23.20
C ARG A 92 11.09 3.98 21.74
N ARG A 93 10.22 4.76 21.13
CA ARG A 93 9.83 4.62 19.74
C ARG A 93 11.02 4.79 18.79
N TYR A 94 11.87 5.78 19.06
CA TYR A 94 13.13 5.97 18.34
C TYR A 94 14.01 4.71 18.36
N GLN A 95 14.19 4.08 19.52
CA GLN A 95 14.98 2.86 19.65
C GLN A 95 14.36 1.68 18.90
N GLU A 96 13.04 1.53 18.95
CA GLU A 96 12.30 0.50 18.20
C GLU A 96 12.54 0.65 16.69
N LEU A 97 12.38 1.87 16.17
CA LEU A 97 12.62 2.16 14.76
C LEU A 97 14.07 1.89 14.37
N GLN A 98 15.04 2.36 15.15
CA GLN A 98 16.45 2.13 14.85
C GLN A 98 16.81 0.63 14.81
N ARG A 99 16.23 -0.20 15.69
CA ARG A 99 16.42 -1.67 15.61
C ARG A 99 15.90 -2.28 14.31
N LEU A 100 14.93 -1.65 13.66
CA LEU A 100 14.37 -2.10 12.38
C LEU A 100 15.19 -1.62 11.18
N VAL A 101 15.72 -0.39 11.23
CA VAL A 101 16.26 0.28 10.03
C VAL A 101 17.73 0.67 10.10
N HIS A 102 18.44 0.49 11.22
CA HIS A 102 19.81 0.97 11.34
C HIS A 102 20.79 0.25 10.38
N PRO A 103 21.70 0.97 9.69
CA PRO A 103 22.61 0.42 8.68
C PRO A 103 23.45 -0.79 9.13
N ASP A 104 23.80 -0.87 10.40
CA ASP A 104 24.56 -1.99 10.96
C ASP A 104 23.90 -3.35 10.69
N PHE A 105 22.56 -3.41 10.70
CA PHE A 105 21.80 -4.63 10.42
C PHE A 105 21.69 -4.97 8.93
N PHE A 106 22.07 -4.04 8.04
CA PHE A 106 22.00 -4.17 6.59
C PHE A 106 23.37 -4.28 5.92
N SER A 107 24.46 -4.34 6.69
CA SER A 107 25.85 -4.43 6.19
C SER A 107 26.09 -5.60 5.22
N GLN A 108 25.39 -6.72 5.37
CA GLN A 108 25.46 -7.90 4.49
C GLN A 108 24.29 -8.00 3.49
N ARG A 109 23.43 -6.99 3.40
CA ARG A 109 22.26 -6.97 2.51
C ARG A 109 22.61 -6.37 1.14
N SER A 110 21.62 -6.39 0.24
CA SER A 110 21.74 -5.77 -1.09
C SER A 110 22.04 -4.27 -0.98
N GLN A 111 22.70 -3.70 -2.00
CA GLN A 111 23.00 -2.26 -2.01
C GLN A 111 21.73 -1.41 -1.89
N THR A 112 20.65 -1.81 -2.55
CA THR A 112 19.35 -1.12 -2.49
C THR A 112 18.79 -1.08 -1.05
N GLU A 113 18.88 -2.18 -0.29
CA GLU A 113 18.44 -2.19 1.11
C GLU A 113 19.37 -1.38 2.02
N LYS A 114 20.67 -1.36 1.76
CA LYS A 114 21.63 -0.48 2.47
C LYS A 114 21.25 0.99 2.28
N ASP A 115 20.98 1.40 1.05
CA ASP A 115 20.60 2.78 0.73
C ASP A 115 19.27 3.17 1.41
N PHE A 116 18.29 2.26 1.44
CA PHE A 116 17.03 2.51 2.13
C PHE A 116 17.18 2.53 3.65
N SER A 117 18.03 1.67 4.20
CA SER A 117 18.35 1.64 5.63
C SER A 117 18.99 2.96 6.09
N GLU A 118 19.95 3.48 5.33
CA GLU A 118 20.57 4.79 5.60
C GLU A 118 19.53 5.93 5.55
N LYS A 119 18.69 5.96 4.51
CA LYS A 119 17.64 6.97 4.36
C LYS A 119 16.63 6.93 5.51
N HIS A 120 16.18 5.73 5.90
CA HIS A 120 15.28 5.57 7.04
C HIS A 120 15.93 5.98 8.35
N SER A 121 17.16 5.55 8.63
CA SER A 121 17.86 5.93 9.85
C SER A 121 18.02 7.45 9.96
N THR A 122 18.33 8.12 8.84
CA THR A 122 18.41 9.58 8.78
C THR A 122 17.06 10.22 9.10
N LEU A 123 15.99 9.78 8.46
CA LEU A 123 14.63 10.29 8.70
C LEU A 123 14.18 10.11 10.15
N VAL A 124 14.47 8.94 10.74
CA VAL A 124 14.17 8.63 12.15
C VAL A 124 14.97 9.53 13.09
N ASN A 125 16.25 9.78 12.80
CA ASN A 125 17.08 10.70 13.56
C ASN A 125 16.56 12.13 13.50
N ASP A 126 16.18 12.60 12.31
CA ASP A 126 15.68 13.96 12.10
C ASP A 126 14.35 14.18 12.80
N ALA A 127 13.42 13.24 12.67
CA ALA A 127 12.15 13.26 13.39
C ALA A 127 12.36 13.28 14.91
N TYR A 128 13.27 12.44 15.43
CA TYR A 128 13.53 12.36 16.86
C TYR A 128 14.11 13.68 17.38
N LYS A 129 15.16 14.20 16.74
CA LYS A 129 15.80 15.46 17.14
C LYS A 129 14.82 16.64 17.06
N THR A 130 14.05 16.71 15.97
CA THR A 130 13.07 17.78 15.74
C THR A 130 11.99 17.76 16.81
N LEU A 131 11.42 16.59 17.11
CA LEU A 131 10.38 16.45 18.10
C LEU A 131 10.92 16.46 19.54
N LEU A 132 12.20 16.20 19.80
CA LEU A 132 12.76 16.21 21.14
C LEU A 132 12.89 17.64 21.68
N ALA A 133 13.45 18.56 20.89
CA ALA A 133 13.68 19.93 21.33
C ALA A 133 12.41 20.81 21.15
N PRO A 134 11.97 21.57 22.18
CA PRO A 134 10.75 22.36 22.10
C PRO A 134 10.73 23.38 20.97
N LEU A 135 11.85 24.05 20.69
CA LEU A 135 11.94 25.07 19.64
C LEU A 135 11.72 24.46 18.25
N SER A 136 12.49 23.43 17.89
CA SER A 136 12.35 22.75 16.60
C SER A 136 10.98 22.11 16.43
N ARG A 137 10.42 21.55 17.51
CA ARG A 137 9.06 20.99 17.52
C ARG A 137 8.03 22.05 17.19
N GLY A 138 8.13 23.23 17.81
CA GLY A 138 7.23 24.36 17.56
C GLY A 138 7.27 24.81 16.11
N LEU A 139 8.47 25.00 15.55
CA LEU A 139 8.67 25.37 14.15
C LEU A 139 8.10 24.32 13.19
N TYR A 140 8.35 23.04 13.44
CA TYR A 140 7.82 21.95 12.62
C TYR A 140 6.29 21.87 12.66
N LEU A 141 5.67 22.17 13.80
CA LEU A 141 4.21 22.07 13.95
C LEU A 141 3.45 23.12 13.12
N VAL A 142 4.07 24.28 12.87
CA VAL A 142 3.53 25.39 12.07
C VAL A 142 4.01 25.39 10.61
N SER A 143 4.89 24.45 10.25
CA SER A 143 5.30 24.18 8.88
C SER A 143 4.20 23.42 8.13
#